data_AF-A0AAD5Y4F5-F1
#
_entry.id   AF-A0AAD5Y4F5-F1
#
_cell.length_a   1.000
_cell.length_b   1.000
_cell.length_c   1.000
_cell.angle_alpha   90.00
_cell.angle_beta   90.00
_cell.angle_gamma   90.00
#
_symmetry.space_group_name_H-M   'P 1'
#
loop_
_entity.id
_entity.type
_entity.pdbx_description
1 polymer ?
#
loop_
_entity_poly.entity_id
_entity_poly.type
_entity_poly.pdbx_seq_one_letter_code
_entity_poly.pdbx_strand_id
1 'polypeptide(L)'
;MGRLLNKFLDKDVYHLKTDLDPLIIKQVLYSLYTNTPPDSNLNTFHVSMYLELPFLTDKIFTMLLPTLNKDNILDFILLVDTLAYSKLEQRIIMKLCLLFDGDMEALSLLPLNWIGKVITSDYWSVEDEFTRYESLKTILMTRRERMEHVQLEQEIQEKKSFSFIGMIKNLLTEEQKRDILPLKERKVKVPKTTSEIYSKIIYTFMPHHQLSIVKQDGIIPLSVILESFWIQNESISLDLPNYR
;
A
#
# COMPACT_ATOMS: atom_id res chain seq x y z
N MET A 1 21.01 -26.24 -12.09
CA MET A 1 20.49 -25.78 -13.40
C MET A 1 19.79 -26.87 -14.20
N GLY A 2 20.43 -27.98 -14.58
CA GLY A 2 19.87 -28.95 -15.54
C GLY A 2 18.51 -29.59 -15.19
N ARG A 3 18.21 -29.83 -13.90
CA ARG A 3 16.91 -30.37 -13.47
C ARG A 3 15.75 -29.38 -13.56
N LEU A 4 15.99 -28.08 -13.36
CA LEU A 4 14.97 -27.03 -13.51
C LEU A 4 14.65 -26.82 -14.98
N LEU A 5 15.66 -26.75 -15.84
CA LEU A 5 15.51 -26.65 -17.29
C LEU A 5 14.72 -27.82 -17.87
N ASN A 6 15.01 -29.07 -17.48
CA ASN A 6 14.25 -30.22 -17.95
C ASN A 6 12.79 -30.21 -17.45
N LYS A 7 12.53 -29.70 -16.24
CA LYS A 7 11.18 -29.58 -15.70
C LYS A 7 10.33 -28.53 -16.45
N PHE A 8 10.95 -27.50 -17.01
CA PHE A 8 10.28 -26.44 -17.78
C PHE A 8 10.23 -26.70 -19.30
N LEU A 9 11.14 -27.51 -19.83
CA LEU A 9 11.18 -27.89 -21.25
C LEU A 9 10.27 -29.09 -21.57
N ASP A 10 9.81 -29.84 -20.56
CA ASP A 10 8.73 -30.81 -20.73
C ASP A 10 7.44 -30.05 -21.09
N LYS A 11 6.85 -30.45 -22.22
CA LYS A 11 5.76 -29.75 -22.93
C LYS A 11 4.46 -29.57 -22.13
N ASP A 12 4.38 -30.12 -20.92
CA ASP A 12 3.16 -30.15 -20.11
C ASP A 12 3.09 -29.05 -19.03
N VAL A 13 4.10 -28.17 -18.92
CA VAL A 13 4.09 -27.04 -17.95
C VAL A 13 3.33 -25.80 -18.45
N TYR A 14 2.82 -25.81 -19.67
CA TYR A 14 1.98 -24.72 -20.22
C TYR A 14 0.59 -24.60 -19.58
N HIS A 15 0.26 -25.40 -18.56
CA HIS A 15 -0.97 -25.27 -17.78
C HIS A 15 -0.86 -24.36 -16.55
N LEU A 16 0.25 -23.63 -16.38
CA LEU A 16 0.32 -22.55 -15.40
C LEU A 16 -0.70 -21.47 -15.80
N LYS A 17 -1.76 -21.32 -15.00
CA LYS A 17 -2.76 -20.22 -15.06
C LYS A 17 -2.11 -18.89 -14.64
N THR A 18 -1.03 -18.52 -15.29
CA THR A 18 -0.32 -17.27 -15.01
C THR A 18 -0.35 -16.42 -16.25
N ASP A 19 -0.70 -15.15 -16.10
CA ASP A 19 -0.66 -14.14 -17.17
C ASP A 19 0.78 -13.73 -17.55
N LEU A 20 1.76 -14.61 -17.33
CA LEU A 20 3.17 -14.36 -17.63
C LEU A 20 3.44 -14.62 -19.11
N ASP A 21 4.04 -13.62 -19.77
CA ASP A 21 4.44 -13.73 -21.17
C ASP A 21 5.49 -14.84 -21.37
N PRO A 22 5.19 -15.90 -22.16
CA PRO A 22 6.12 -16.99 -22.44
C PRO A 22 7.45 -16.52 -23.04
N LEU A 23 7.45 -15.40 -23.77
CA LEU A 23 8.66 -14.84 -24.36
C LEU A 23 9.62 -14.35 -23.28
N ILE A 24 9.09 -13.73 -22.22
CA ILE A 24 9.87 -13.20 -21.10
C ILE A 24 10.41 -14.35 -20.25
N ILE A 25 9.62 -15.41 -20.04
CA ILE A 25 10.10 -16.65 -19.40
C ILE A 25 11.28 -17.22 -20.18
N LYS A 26 11.16 -17.34 -21.50
CA LYS A 26 12.25 -17.84 -22.35
C LYS A 26 13.48 -16.94 -22.26
N GLN A 27 13.31 -15.61 -22.25
CA GLN A 27 14.41 -14.67 -22.11
C GLN A 27 15.12 -14.82 -20.76
N VAL A 28 14.38 -14.94 -19.65
CA VAL A 28 14.95 -15.17 -18.32
C VAL A 28 15.72 -16.49 -18.27
N LEU A 29 15.15 -17.58 -18.77
CA LEU A 29 15.83 -18.88 -18.81
C LEU A 29 17.09 -18.85 -19.68
N TYR A 30 17.03 -18.17 -20.83
CA TYR A 30 18.19 -17.97 -21.70
C TYR A 30 19.29 -17.18 -20.97
N SER A 31 18.92 -16.09 -20.29
CA SER A 31 19.83 -15.24 -19.52
C SER A 31 20.61 -16.03 -18.44
N LEU A 32 19.94 -16.98 -17.79
CA LEU A 32 20.56 -17.90 -16.82
C LEU A 32 21.53 -18.89 -17.47
N TYR A 33 21.19 -19.38 -18.67
CA TYR A 33 22.01 -20.34 -19.39
C TYR A 33 23.30 -19.70 -19.94
N THR A 34 23.19 -18.49 -20.51
CA THR A 34 24.32 -17.76 -21.10
C THR A 34 25.07 -16.88 -20.12
N ASN A 35 24.58 -16.75 -18.87
CA ASN A 35 25.10 -15.82 -17.87
C ASN A 35 25.10 -14.34 -18.35
N THR A 36 24.19 -14.00 -19.26
CA THR A 36 23.98 -12.62 -19.72
C THR A 36 22.84 -12.00 -18.90
N PRO A 37 22.91 -10.72 -18.49
CA PRO A 37 21.80 -10.09 -17.79
C PRO A 37 20.56 -9.98 -18.70
N PRO A 38 19.35 -10.31 -18.22
CA PRO A 38 18.13 -10.05 -18.98
C PRO A 38 17.79 -8.56 -18.95
N ASP A 39 16.82 -8.14 -19.78
CA ASP A 39 16.32 -6.78 -19.76
C ASP A 39 15.74 -6.44 -18.39
N SER A 40 16.22 -5.34 -17.82
CA SER A 40 15.74 -4.79 -16.54
C SER A 40 14.40 -4.09 -16.74
N ASN A 41 13.34 -4.87 -16.83
CA ASN A 41 11.96 -4.37 -16.83
C ASN A 41 11.11 -5.11 -15.76
N LEU A 42 9.93 -4.56 -15.48
CA LEU A 42 9.03 -5.08 -14.45
C LEU A 42 8.58 -6.52 -14.70
N ASN A 43 8.38 -6.89 -15.97
CA ASN A 43 7.94 -8.23 -16.33
C ASN A 43 9.05 -9.27 -16.12
N THR A 44 10.29 -8.95 -16.48
CA THR A 44 11.46 -9.80 -16.19
C THR A 44 11.61 -9.99 -14.68
N PHE A 45 11.40 -8.93 -13.90
CA PHE A 45 11.41 -9.00 -12.44
C PHE A 45 10.29 -9.93 -11.91
N HIS A 46 9.05 -9.76 -12.38
CA HIS A 46 7.92 -10.62 -12.03
C HIS A 46 8.19 -12.10 -12.36
N VAL A 47 8.71 -12.40 -13.55
CA VAL A 47 9.09 -13.76 -13.94
C VAL A 47 10.20 -14.30 -13.05
N SER A 48 11.23 -13.50 -12.73
CA SER A 48 12.34 -13.95 -11.87
C SER A 48 11.85 -14.34 -10.46
N MET A 49 10.92 -13.55 -9.93
CA MET A 49 10.26 -13.78 -8.66
C MET A 49 9.40 -15.05 -8.68
N TYR A 50 8.56 -15.18 -9.70
CA TYR A 50 7.68 -16.33 -9.88
C TYR A 50 8.45 -17.66 -9.99
N LEU A 51 9.60 -17.62 -10.66
CA LEU A 51 10.49 -18.77 -10.81
C LEU A 51 11.40 -19.01 -9.58
N GLU A 52 11.24 -18.22 -8.52
CA GLU A 52 12.02 -18.29 -7.28
C GLU A 52 13.55 -18.22 -7.55
N LEU A 53 13.96 -17.23 -8.34
CA LEU A 53 15.36 -17.01 -8.74
C LEU A 53 15.99 -15.84 -7.96
N PRO A 54 16.30 -15.97 -6.64
CA PRO A 54 16.62 -14.84 -5.77
C PRO A 54 17.82 -14.02 -6.25
N PHE A 55 18.87 -14.66 -6.78
CA PHE A 55 20.03 -13.94 -7.32
C PHE A 55 19.65 -13.03 -8.50
N LEU A 56 18.80 -13.53 -9.40
CA LEU A 56 18.37 -12.77 -10.56
C LEU A 56 17.39 -11.68 -10.17
N THR A 57 16.46 -11.98 -9.27
CA THR A 57 15.54 -11.03 -8.66
C THR A 57 16.28 -9.85 -8.03
N ASP A 58 17.27 -10.12 -7.18
CA ASP A 58 18.03 -9.07 -6.49
C ASP A 58 18.83 -8.22 -7.50
N LYS A 59 19.37 -8.86 -8.55
CA LYS A 59 20.09 -8.16 -9.64
C LYS A 59 19.17 -7.26 -10.44
N ILE A 60 18.04 -7.77 -10.93
CA ILE A 60 17.05 -6.98 -11.68
C ILE A 60 16.50 -5.86 -10.81
N PHE A 61 16.19 -6.14 -9.54
CA PHE A 61 15.73 -5.12 -8.60
C PHE A 61 16.74 -3.98 -8.46
N THR A 62 18.02 -4.31 -8.31
CA THR A 62 19.09 -3.29 -8.20
C THR A 62 19.17 -2.42 -9.45
N MET A 63 18.84 -2.96 -10.63
CA MET A 63 18.76 -2.20 -11.88
C MET A 63 17.46 -1.38 -12.01
N LEU A 64 16.34 -1.87 -11.48
CA LEU A 64 15.04 -1.19 -11.52
C LEU A 64 14.91 -0.07 -10.47
N LEU A 65 15.53 -0.23 -9.29
CA LEU A 65 15.38 0.71 -8.18
C LEU A 65 15.69 2.18 -8.56
N PRO A 66 16.74 2.49 -9.36
CA PRO A 66 16.99 3.85 -9.82
C PRO A 66 15.92 4.38 -10.79
N THR A 67 15.28 3.51 -11.56
CA THR A 67 14.25 3.89 -12.55
C THR A 67 12.86 4.07 -11.91
N LEU A 68 12.70 3.72 -10.64
CA LEU A 68 11.45 3.96 -9.92
C LEU A 68 11.25 5.46 -9.68
N ASN A 69 10.05 5.92 -10.01
CA ASN A 69 9.58 7.30 -9.88
C ASN A 69 8.13 7.33 -9.37
N LYS A 70 7.53 8.51 -9.24
CA LYS A 70 6.16 8.67 -8.72
C LYS A 70 5.10 7.94 -9.57
N ASP A 71 5.34 7.82 -10.88
CA ASP A 71 4.38 7.28 -11.84
C ASP A 71 4.33 5.74 -11.81
N ASN A 72 5.47 5.08 -11.55
CA ASN A 72 5.57 3.61 -11.65
C ASN A 72 5.75 2.89 -10.30
N ILE A 73 6.01 3.61 -9.21
CA ILE A 73 6.30 2.98 -7.91
C ILE A 73 5.09 2.27 -7.31
N LEU A 74 3.87 2.74 -7.61
CA LEU A 74 2.64 2.10 -7.13
C LEU A 74 2.47 0.70 -7.74
N ASP A 75 2.64 0.57 -9.05
CA ASP A 75 2.58 -0.73 -9.73
C ASP A 75 3.67 -1.67 -9.18
N PHE A 76 4.85 -1.12 -8.92
CA PHE A 76 5.95 -1.88 -8.33
C PHE A 76 5.62 -2.38 -6.91
N ILE A 77 4.99 -1.55 -6.07
CA ILE A 77 4.55 -1.92 -4.72
C ILE A 77 3.51 -3.04 -4.77
N LEU A 78 2.51 -2.92 -5.65
CA LEU A 78 1.48 -3.95 -5.79
C LEU A 78 2.09 -5.30 -6.21
N LEU A 79 3.08 -5.27 -7.10
CA LEU A 79 3.82 -6.47 -7.49
C LEU A 79 4.60 -7.07 -6.30
N VAL A 80 5.25 -6.26 -5.47
CA VAL A 80 6.01 -6.76 -4.33
C VAL A 80 5.10 -7.33 -3.24
N ASP A 81 3.96 -6.69 -2.97
CA ASP A 81 2.98 -7.16 -1.99
C ASP A 81 2.36 -8.49 -2.42
N THR A 82 1.99 -8.64 -3.70
CA THR A 82 1.41 -9.90 -4.22
C THR A 82 2.36 -11.09 -4.11
N LEU A 83 3.66 -10.84 -4.13
CA LEU A 83 4.70 -11.87 -4.10
C LEU A 83 5.36 -12.04 -2.71
N ALA A 84 4.92 -11.28 -1.70
CA ALA A 84 5.37 -11.35 -0.31
C ALA A 84 6.90 -11.28 -0.10
N TYR A 85 7.62 -10.51 -0.93
CA TYR A 85 9.08 -10.50 -0.93
C TYR A 85 9.66 -9.42 0.00
N SER A 86 9.71 -9.75 1.30
CA SER A 86 10.11 -8.83 2.38
C SER A 86 11.52 -8.25 2.26
N LYS A 87 12.45 -8.93 1.58
CA LYS A 87 13.85 -8.47 1.45
C LYS A 87 13.99 -7.12 0.74
N LEU A 88 13.06 -6.78 -0.15
CA LEU A 88 13.11 -5.53 -0.92
C LEU A 88 12.37 -4.39 -0.24
N GLU A 89 11.56 -4.71 0.77
CA GLU A 89 10.68 -3.77 1.44
C GLU A 89 11.44 -2.54 1.94
N GLN A 90 12.54 -2.73 2.69
CA GLN A 90 13.34 -1.61 3.21
C GLN A 90 13.89 -0.70 2.12
N ARG A 91 14.34 -1.27 0.99
CA ARG A 91 14.89 -0.49 -0.14
C ARG A 91 13.80 0.31 -0.84
N ILE A 92 12.60 -0.25 -0.96
CA ILE A 92 11.43 0.44 -1.50
C ILE A 92 10.98 1.55 -0.54
N ILE A 93 10.90 1.28 0.76
CA ILE A 93 10.58 2.29 1.79
C ILE A 93 11.56 3.45 1.70
N MET A 94 12.87 3.18 1.67
CA MET A 94 13.88 4.23 1.51
C MET A 94 13.66 5.05 0.24
N LYS A 95 13.36 4.40 -0.90
CA LYS A 95 13.06 5.07 -2.17
C LYS A 95 11.76 5.89 -2.08
N LEU A 96 10.74 5.41 -1.37
CA LEU A 96 9.48 6.13 -1.13
C LEU A 96 9.70 7.39 -0.30
N CYS A 97 10.45 7.28 0.79
CA CYS A 97 10.81 8.43 1.63
C CYS A 97 11.52 9.51 0.79
N LEU A 98 12.42 9.12 -0.10
CA LEU A 98 13.12 10.05 -0.99
C LEU A 98 12.23 10.64 -2.08
N LEU A 99 11.36 9.83 -2.69
CA LEU A 99 10.51 10.29 -3.79
C LEU A 99 9.38 11.21 -3.34
N PHE A 100 8.86 10.98 -2.14
CA PHE A 100 7.69 11.67 -1.61
C PHE A 100 8.01 12.61 -0.45
N ASP A 101 9.27 12.99 -0.27
CA ASP A 101 9.67 13.95 0.75
C ASP A 101 8.83 15.23 0.65
N GLY A 102 8.05 15.53 1.69
CA GLY A 102 7.10 16.64 1.75
C GLY A 102 5.80 16.50 0.92
N ASP A 103 5.63 15.44 0.12
CA ASP A 103 4.48 15.25 -0.78
C ASP A 103 3.42 14.32 -0.16
N MET A 104 2.67 14.86 0.81
CA MET A 104 1.61 14.12 1.52
C MET A 104 0.46 13.71 0.59
N GLU A 105 0.21 14.50 -0.45
CA GLU A 105 -0.84 14.22 -1.42
C GLU A 105 -0.51 12.93 -2.19
N ALA A 106 0.72 12.78 -2.67
CA ALA A 106 1.12 11.58 -3.37
C ALA A 106 1.21 10.36 -2.43
N LEU A 107 1.70 10.53 -1.20
CA LEU A 107 1.71 9.44 -0.20
C LEU A 107 0.31 8.89 0.09
N SER A 108 -0.72 9.73 0.07
CA SER A 108 -2.10 9.28 0.32
C SER A 108 -2.66 8.37 -0.78
N LEU A 109 -1.98 8.24 -1.93
CA LEU A 109 -2.27 7.25 -2.96
C LEU A 109 -1.77 5.84 -2.59
N LEU A 110 -0.78 5.73 -1.70
CA LEU A 110 -0.21 4.45 -1.32
C LEU A 110 -1.24 3.57 -0.59
N PRO A 111 -1.09 2.24 -0.65
CA PRO A 111 -1.82 1.34 0.23
C PRO A 111 -1.56 1.67 1.72
N LEU A 112 -2.58 1.52 2.58
CA LEU A 112 -2.49 1.89 4.00
C LEU A 112 -1.34 1.18 4.75
N ASN A 113 -1.08 -0.09 4.44
CA ASN A 113 0.05 -0.84 4.99
C ASN A 113 1.39 -0.17 4.64
N TRP A 114 1.55 0.36 3.42
CA TRP A 114 2.76 1.06 2.99
C TRP A 114 2.87 2.46 3.58
N ILE A 115 1.76 3.19 3.74
CA ILE A 115 1.76 4.46 4.49
C ILE A 115 2.29 4.22 5.90
N GLY A 116 1.80 3.17 6.58
CA GLY A 116 2.31 2.80 7.90
C GLY A 116 3.81 2.49 7.88
N LYS A 117 4.29 1.70 6.92
CA LYS A 117 5.73 1.39 6.77
C LYS A 117 6.58 2.63 6.54
N VAL A 118 6.14 3.56 5.71
CA VAL A 118 6.86 4.81 5.38
C VAL A 118 6.89 5.73 6.60
N ILE A 119 5.73 5.96 7.23
CA ILE A 119 5.61 6.84 8.39
C ILE A 119 6.41 6.33 9.57
N THR A 120 6.64 5.02 9.71
CA THR A 120 7.38 4.46 10.85
C THR A 120 8.83 4.16 10.51
N SER A 121 9.26 4.55 9.32
CA SER A 121 10.61 4.34 8.84
C SER A 121 11.55 5.40 9.41
N ASP A 122 12.73 4.96 9.82
CA ASP A 122 13.85 5.83 10.16
C ASP A 122 14.37 6.63 8.95
N TYR A 123 14.04 6.18 7.73
CA TYR A 123 14.37 6.90 6.49
C TYR A 123 13.48 8.11 6.23
N TRP A 124 12.35 8.24 6.94
CA TRP A 124 11.46 9.40 6.82
C TRP A 124 11.96 10.53 7.72
N SER A 125 12.57 11.55 7.10
CA SER A 125 13.17 12.68 7.79
C SER A 125 12.11 13.67 8.23
N VAL A 126 11.88 13.77 9.54
CA VAL A 126 10.99 14.74 10.19
C VAL A 126 11.69 15.34 11.38
N GLU A 127 11.35 16.58 11.72
CA GLU A 127 11.95 17.31 12.83
C GLU A 127 11.65 16.64 14.19
N ASP A 128 10.42 16.17 14.36
CA ASP A 128 9.97 15.48 15.57
C ASP A 128 8.79 14.51 15.29
N GLU A 129 8.43 13.73 16.32
CA GLU A 129 7.33 12.77 16.24
C GLU A 129 5.95 13.44 16.07
N PHE A 130 5.79 14.70 16.48
CA PHE A 130 4.56 15.44 16.27
C PHE A 130 4.37 15.83 14.81
N THR A 131 5.44 16.24 14.13
CA THR A 131 5.50 16.50 12.69
C THR A 131 5.20 15.22 11.91
N ARG A 132 5.70 14.07 12.38
CA ARG A 132 5.36 12.74 11.83
C ARG A 132 3.86 12.45 11.96
N TYR A 133 3.26 12.77 13.12
CA TYR A 133 1.82 12.64 13.35
C TYR A 133 0.99 13.56 12.45
N GLU A 134 1.32 14.85 12.36
CA GLU A 134 0.61 15.82 11.52
C GLU A 134 0.68 15.43 10.03
N SER A 135 1.82 14.88 9.59
CA SER A 135 1.99 14.29 8.27
C SER A 135 1.00 13.13 8.04
N LEU A 136 0.96 12.17 8.96
CA LEU A 136 0.01 11.04 8.89
C LEU A 136 -1.45 11.53 8.88
N LYS A 137 -1.80 12.48 9.74
CA LYS A 137 -3.13 13.09 9.81
C LYS A 137 -3.52 13.69 8.47
N THR A 138 -2.63 14.48 7.87
CA THR A 138 -2.85 15.08 6.54
C THR A 138 -3.09 14.01 5.48
N ILE A 139 -2.22 12.99 5.40
CA ILE A 139 -2.35 11.87 4.45
C ILE A 139 -3.72 11.17 4.58
N LEU A 140 -4.16 10.90 5.82
CA LEU A 140 -5.42 10.21 6.08
C LEU A 140 -6.64 11.07 5.74
N MET A 141 -6.60 12.37 6.04
CA MET A 141 -7.67 13.31 5.69
C MET A 141 -7.81 13.46 4.17
N THR A 142 -6.70 13.67 3.45
CA THR A 142 -6.70 13.72 1.99
C THR A 142 -7.27 12.44 1.38
N ARG A 143 -6.91 11.28 1.93
CA ARG A 143 -7.45 10.00 1.47
C ARG A 143 -8.97 9.89 1.70
N ARG A 144 -9.44 10.36 2.86
CA ARG A 144 -10.87 10.36 3.20
C ARG A 144 -11.66 11.23 2.22
N GLU A 145 -11.22 12.46 1.98
CA GLU A 145 -11.85 13.40 1.06
C GLU A 145 -11.98 12.81 -0.36
N ARG A 146 -10.93 12.13 -0.85
CA ARG A 146 -10.98 11.42 -2.14
C ARG A 146 -11.99 10.28 -2.15
N MET A 147 -12.05 9.48 -1.09
CA MET A 147 -13.03 8.39 -1.00
C MET A 147 -14.46 8.92 -0.99
N GLU A 148 -14.72 10.02 -0.28
CA GLU A 148 -16.02 10.71 -0.27
C GLU A 148 -16.35 11.25 -1.68
N HIS A 149 -15.38 11.84 -2.40
CA HIS A 149 -15.56 12.29 -3.78
C HIS A 149 -15.91 11.15 -4.74
N VAL A 150 -15.17 10.04 -4.68
CA VAL A 150 -15.42 8.86 -5.54
C VAL A 150 -16.81 8.25 -5.25
N GLN A 151 -17.23 8.21 -3.99
CA GLN A 151 -18.58 7.74 -3.63
C GLN A 151 -19.66 8.66 -4.19
N LEU A 152 -19.50 9.98 -4.07
CA LEU A 152 -20.42 10.95 -4.63
C LEU A 152 -20.52 10.84 -6.16
N GLU A 153 -19.39 10.66 -6.86
CA GLU A 153 -19.37 10.43 -8.31
C GLU A 153 -20.09 9.14 -8.70
N GLN A 154 -19.87 8.06 -7.94
CA GLN A 154 -20.58 6.80 -8.14
C GLN A 154 -22.09 6.97 -7.94
N GLU A 155 -22.53 7.67 -6.88
CA GLU A 155 -23.95 7.96 -6.66
C GLU A 155 -24.56 8.82 -7.76
N ILE A 156 -23.84 9.84 -8.25
CA ILE A 156 -24.29 10.69 -9.37
C ILE A 156 -24.43 9.83 -10.63
N GLN A 157 -23.46 8.96 -10.89
CA GLN A 157 -23.49 8.07 -12.04
C GLN A 157 -24.64 7.06 -11.94
N GLU A 158 -24.85 6.46 -10.77
CA GLU A 158 -25.98 5.57 -10.51
C GLU A 158 -27.31 6.30 -10.68
N LYS A 159 -27.47 7.52 -10.14
CA LYS A 159 -28.68 8.34 -10.32
C LYS A 159 -28.93 8.67 -11.79
N LYS A 160 -27.89 8.96 -12.58
CA LYS A 160 -28.00 9.14 -14.04
C LYS A 160 -28.42 7.84 -14.73
N SER A 161 -27.83 6.70 -14.37
CA SER A 161 -28.20 5.39 -14.88
C SER A 161 -29.62 5.00 -14.49
N PHE A 162 -30.08 5.30 -13.27
CA PHE A 162 -31.45 5.06 -12.82
C PHE A 162 -32.46 5.97 -13.53
N SER A 163 -32.12 7.24 -13.77
CA SER A 163 -32.91 8.15 -14.60
C SER A 163 -33.04 7.63 -16.03
N PHE A 164 -31.94 7.17 -16.62
CA PHE A 164 -31.93 6.55 -17.95
C PHE A 164 -32.71 5.24 -18.00
N ILE A 165 -32.55 4.35 -17.02
CA ILE A 165 -33.34 3.12 -16.88
C ILE A 165 -34.81 3.43 -16.66
N GLY A 166 -35.16 4.47 -15.90
CA GLY A 166 -36.52 4.94 -15.71
C GLY A 166 -37.13 5.45 -17.02
N MET A 167 -36.35 6.19 -17.80
CA MET A 167 -36.73 6.64 -19.14
C MET A 167 -36.95 5.47 -20.11
N ILE A 168 -36.05 4.48 -20.10
CA ILE A 168 -36.22 3.23 -20.88
C ILE A 168 -37.44 2.45 -20.39
N LYS A 169 -37.66 2.31 -19.07
CA LYS A 169 -38.84 1.64 -18.51
C LYS A 169 -40.14 2.34 -18.93
N ASN A 170 -40.16 3.66 -19.08
CA ASN A 170 -41.33 4.38 -19.60
C ASN A 170 -41.54 4.18 -21.11
N LEU A 171 -40.51 3.75 -21.84
CA LEU A 171 -40.55 3.41 -23.27
C LEU A 171 -40.80 1.92 -23.54
N LEU A 172 -40.62 1.05 -22.53
CA LEU A 172 -40.87 -0.39 -22.62
C LEU A 172 -42.35 -0.71 -22.37
N THR A 173 -42.90 -1.67 -23.12
CA THR A 173 -44.27 -2.16 -22.93
C THR A 173 -44.39 -2.98 -21.63
N GLU A 174 -45.61 -3.10 -21.08
CA GLU A 174 -45.86 -3.80 -19.80
C GLU A 174 -45.41 -5.28 -19.76
N GLU A 175 -45.18 -5.91 -20.93
CA GLU A 175 -44.59 -7.24 -21.02
C GLU A 175 -43.09 -7.26 -20.73
N GLN A 176 -42.34 -6.20 -21.06
CA GLN A 176 -40.88 -6.16 -20.96
C GLN A 176 -40.38 -5.76 -19.56
N LYS A 177 -41.26 -5.33 -18.67
CA LYS A 177 -40.93 -4.85 -17.32
C LYS A 177 -40.79 -5.96 -16.28
N ARG A 178 -41.20 -7.20 -16.57
CA ARG A 178 -41.26 -8.30 -15.59
C ARG A 178 -39.92 -8.97 -15.28
N ASP A 179 -38.90 -8.81 -16.12
CA ASP A 179 -37.65 -9.57 -16.01
C ASP A 179 -36.51 -8.88 -15.24
N ILE A 180 -36.73 -7.69 -14.67
CA ILE A 180 -35.65 -6.90 -14.04
C ILE A 180 -35.79 -6.92 -12.51
N LEU A 181 -35.14 -7.89 -11.85
CA LEU A 181 -35.02 -7.99 -10.39
C LEU A 181 -34.05 -6.95 -9.80
N PRO A 182 -34.27 -6.47 -8.55
CA PRO A 182 -33.42 -5.45 -7.95
C PRO A 182 -32.20 -6.05 -7.22
N LEU A 183 -31.04 -5.45 -7.45
CA LEU A 183 -29.78 -5.71 -6.74
C LEU A 183 -29.85 -5.11 -5.31
N LYS A 184 -29.68 -5.98 -4.30
CA LYS A 184 -29.63 -5.61 -2.88
C LYS A 184 -28.31 -4.92 -2.52
N GLU A 185 -28.43 -3.79 -1.81
CA GLU A 185 -27.34 -2.99 -1.26
C GLU A 185 -26.47 -3.79 -0.26
N ARG A 186 -25.14 -3.76 -0.47
CA ARG A 186 -24.14 -4.29 0.47
C ARG A 186 -23.64 -3.17 1.39
N LYS A 187 -23.79 -3.36 2.70
CA LYS A 187 -23.18 -2.49 3.71
C LYS A 187 -21.65 -2.60 3.66
N VAL A 188 -20.99 -1.46 3.51
CA VAL A 188 -19.52 -1.33 3.51
C VAL A 188 -19.01 -1.47 4.95
N LYS A 189 -18.10 -2.44 5.18
CA LYS A 189 -17.38 -2.58 6.46
C LYS A 189 -16.16 -1.66 6.46
N VAL A 190 -15.98 -0.90 7.54
CA VAL A 190 -14.76 -0.11 7.79
C VAL A 190 -13.56 -1.08 7.96
N PRO A 191 -12.44 -0.89 7.24
CA PRO A 191 -11.32 -1.82 7.25
C PRO A 191 -10.49 -1.75 8.55
N LYS A 192 -10.07 -2.92 9.04
CA LYS A 192 -9.30 -3.13 10.29
C LYS A 192 -7.88 -2.54 10.32
N THR A 193 -7.39 -2.00 9.20
CA THR A 193 -5.97 -1.70 8.96
C THR A 193 -5.46 -0.38 9.56
N THR A 194 -6.33 0.55 9.96
CA THR A 194 -5.90 1.86 10.49
C THR A 194 -5.33 1.78 11.90
N SER A 195 -5.86 0.89 12.75
CA SER A 195 -5.42 0.73 14.15
C SER A 195 -3.94 0.34 14.26
N GLU A 196 -3.42 -0.44 13.31
CA GLU A 196 -2.03 -0.91 13.32
C GLU A 196 -1.05 0.22 13.00
N ILE A 197 -1.44 1.19 12.17
CA ILE A 197 -0.59 2.32 11.79
C ILE A 197 -0.37 3.23 13.00
N TYR A 198 -1.44 3.48 13.76
CA TYR A 198 -1.40 4.37 14.93
C TYR A 198 -0.49 3.85 16.03
N SER A 199 -0.48 2.55 16.28
CA SER A 199 0.35 1.95 17.33
C SER A 199 1.87 2.12 17.11
N LYS A 200 2.29 2.61 15.94
CA LYS A 200 3.70 2.68 15.56
C LYS A 200 4.32 4.08 15.65
N ILE A 201 3.53 5.13 15.91
CA ILE A 201 4.09 6.45 16.24
C ILE A 201 4.45 6.44 17.74
N ILE A 202 5.64 6.95 18.08
CA ILE A 202 6.13 6.92 19.46
C ILE A 202 5.64 8.18 20.19
N TYR A 203 4.37 8.17 20.59
CA TYR A 203 3.72 9.27 21.29
C TYR A 203 4.37 9.63 22.63
N THR A 204 5.13 8.72 23.24
CA THR A 204 5.87 8.98 24.48
C THR A 204 6.90 10.09 24.35
N PHE A 205 7.33 10.46 23.14
CA PHE A 205 8.24 11.60 22.91
C PHE A 205 7.53 12.93 22.70
N MET A 206 6.19 12.96 22.61
CA MET A 206 5.44 14.21 22.42
C MET A 206 5.14 14.89 23.77
N PRO A 207 5.48 16.18 23.98
CA PRO A 207 5.07 16.90 25.18
C PRO A 207 3.54 16.92 25.40
N HIS A 208 3.12 17.09 26.66
CA HIS A 208 1.71 17.04 27.07
C HIS A 208 0.74 17.91 26.25
N HIS A 209 1.18 19.10 25.82
CA HIS A 209 0.35 19.99 25.02
C HIS A 209 0.09 19.41 23.61
N GLN A 210 1.08 18.77 23.00
CA GLN A 210 0.92 18.06 21.73
C GLN A 210 0.02 16.83 21.87
N LEU A 211 0.21 16.02 22.93
CA LEU A 211 -0.69 14.89 23.23
C LEU A 211 -2.14 15.33 23.43
N SER A 212 -2.35 16.53 23.97
CA SER A 212 -3.70 17.10 24.12
C SER A 212 -4.34 17.44 22.78
N ILE A 213 -3.56 17.90 21.79
CA ILE A 213 -4.03 18.13 20.42
C ILE A 213 -4.39 16.79 19.76
N VAL A 214 -3.50 15.79 19.83
CA VAL A 214 -3.74 14.43 19.30
C VAL A 214 -5.03 13.84 19.88
N LYS A 215 -5.29 14.07 21.18
CA LYS A 215 -6.52 13.63 21.85
C LYS A 215 -7.77 14.31 21.29
N GLN A 216 -7.69 15.62 21.00
CA GLN A 216 -8.82 16.38 20.48
C GLN A 216 -9.17 15.98 19.05
N ASP A 217 -8.18 15.60 18.24
CA ASP A 217 -8.39 15.17 16.86
C ASP A 217 -9.24 13.88 16.74
N GLY A 218 -9.22 13.02 17.77
CA GLY A 218 -10.01 11.78 17.81
C GLY A 218 -9.60 10.73 16.77
N ILE A 219 -8.46 10.92 16.09
CA ILE A 219 -7.92 9.99 15.08
C ILE A 219 -7.29 8.78 15.76
N ILE A 220 -6.56 9.03 16.86
CA ILE A 220 -5.81 8.01 17.60
C ILE A 220 -6.68 7.46 18.74
N PRO A 221 -6.69 6.14 18.99
CA PRO A 221 -7.40 5.56 20.12
C PRO A 221 -6.94 6.19 21.44
N LEU A 222 -7.91 6.59 22.27
CA LEU A 222 -7.65 7.27 23.55
C LEU A 222 -6.73 6.46 24.47
N SER A 223 -6.79 5.12 24.41
CA SER A 223 -5.93 4.23 25.19
C SER A 223 -4.44 4.47 24.92
N VAL A 224 -4.04 4.66 23.66
CA VAL A 224 -2.64 4.90 23.27
C VAL A 224 -2.13 6.23 23.83
N ILE A 225 -2.99 7.25 23.82
CA ILE A 225 -2.67 8.58 24.34
C ILE A 225 -2.52 8.55 25.86
N LEU A 226 -3.43 7.86 26.55
CA LEU A 226 -3.39 7.72 28.01
C LEU A 226 -2.17 6.94 28.49
N GLU A 227 -1.79 5.87 27.78
CA GLU A 227 -0.56 5.12 28.05
C GLU A 227 0.68 6.02 27.92
N SER A 228 0.72 6.87 26.89
CA SER A 228 1.82 7.82 26.68
C SER A 228 1.92 8.86 27.79
N PHE A 229 0.78 9.42 28.23
CA PHE A 229 0.73 10.31 29.40
C PHE A 229 1.22 9.62 30.68
N TRP A 230 0.87 8.35 30.86
CA TRP A 230 1.26 7.60 32.05
C TRP A 230 2.77 7.35 32.07
N ILE A 231 3.35 6.89 30.96
CA ILE A 231 4.80 6.67 30.82
C ILE A 231 5.60 7.95 31.09
N GLN A 232 5.14 9.10 30.59
CA GLN A 232 5.79 10.40 30.85
C GLN A 232 5.74 10.83 32.30
N ASN A 233 4.64 10.56 33.01
CA ASN A 233 4.53 10.89 34.43
C ASN A 233 5.39 9.95 35.29
N GLU A 234 5.51 8.67 34.93
CA GLU A 234 6.39 7.73 35.63
C GLU A 234 7.87 8.09 35.45
N SER A 235 8.31 8.46 34.25
CA SER A 235 9.71 8.84 34.01
C SER A 235 10.10 10.10 34.79
N ILE A 236 9.22 11.09 34.91
CA ILE A 236 9.44 12.27 35.76
C ILE A 236 9.56 11.90 37.24
N SER A 237 8.86 10.85 37.70
CA SER A 237 8.90 10.42 39.11
C SER A 237 10.20 9.70 39.50
N LEU A 238 10.92 9.12 38.53
CA LEU A 238 12.16 8.36 38.75
C LEU A 238 13.41 9.26 38.77
N ASP A 239 13.36 10.45 38.16
CA ASP A 239 14.45 11.43 38.14
C ASP A 239 14.47 12.36 39.36
N LEU A 240 13.57 12.18 40.32
CA LEU A 240 13.71 12.82 41.63
C LEU A 240 14.86 12.13 42.37
N PRO A 241 16.02 12.78 42.56
CA PRO A 241 17.09 12.19 43.33
C PRO A 241 16.55 11.91 44.72
N ASN A 242 16.76 10.68 45.20
CA ASN A 242 16.62 10.33 46.60
C ASN A 242 17.51 11.27 47.42
N TYR A 243 17.00 12.45 47.77
CA TYR A 243 17.49 13.25 48.89
C TYR A 243 17.09 12.50 50.15
N ARG A 244 17.93 11.53 50.53
CA ARG A 244 18.05 11.02 51.89
C ARG A 244 19.49 11.20 52.34
#